data_AF-A0A4Q2UWX8-F1
#
_entry.id   AF-A0A4Q2UWX8-F1
#
_cell.length_a   1.000
_cell.length_b   1.000
_cell.length_c   1.000
_cell.angle_alpha   90.00
_cell.angle_beta   90.00
_cell.angle_gamma   90.00
#
_symmetry.space_group_name_H-M   'P 1'
#
loop_
_entity.id
_entity.type
_entity.pdbx_description
1 polymer ?
#
loop_
_entity_poly.entity_id
_entity_poly.type
_entity_poly.pdbx_seq_one_letter_code
_entity_poly.pdbx_strand_id
1 'polypeptide(L)'
;MGKRKAIQTGFTTTIGSIVISLDSDSVLEKDSLRNIVSPMIHDPVVGAVAGHLASLNVSSHNIFSLACLLPRLLDIVYEHVGNLPRTALSAEGFVTILPGAFSAGWRSIPRPPSTYPRRGNG
;
A
#
# COMPACT_ATOMS: atom_id res chain seq x y z
N MET A 1 -16.08 -3.12 -20.07
CA MET A 1 -14.71 -3.32 -19.53
C MET A 1 -14.82 -3.24 -18.00
N GLY A 2 -14.19 -4.14 -17.23
CA GLY A 2 -14.27 -4.14 -15.75
C GLY A 2 -12.90 -3.99 -15.08
N LYS A 3 -12.85 -3.59 -13.79
CA LYS A 3 -11.61 -3.29 -13.03
C LYS A 3 -10.56 -4.40 -13.16
N ARG A 4 -10.96 -5.67 -13.02
CA ARG A 4 -10.06 -6.83 -13.19
C ARG A 4 -9.38 -6.86 -14.56
N LYS A 5 -10.13 -6.65 -15.64
CA LYS A 5 -9.60 -6.68 -17.01
C LYS A 5 -8.67 -5.49 -17.25
N ALA A 6 -9.02 -4.31 -16.74
CA ALA A 6 -8.17 -3.12 -16.84
C ALA A 6 -6.83 -3.32 -16.10
N ILE A 7 -6.87 -3.85 -14.88
CA ILE A 7 -5.67 -4.18 -14.10
C ILE A 7 -4.81 -5.22 -14.82
N GLN A 8 -5.43 -6.31 -15.29
CA GLN A 8 -4.71 -7.36 -16.04
C GLN A 8 -4.02 -6.80 -17.28
N THR A 9 -4.74 -6.00 -18.09
CA THR A 9 -4.15 -5.36 -19.27
C THR A 9 -3.01 -4.43 -18.87
N GLY A 10 -3.17 -3.60 -17.83
CA GLY A 10 -2.12 -2.73 -17.31
C GLY A 10 -0.87 -3.50 -16.92
N PHE A 11 -1.01 -4.59 -16.16
CA PHE A 11 0.14 -5.44 -15.80
C PHE A 11 0.84 -6.05 -17.02
N THR A 12 0.09 -6.46 -18.05
CA THR A 12 0.68 -7.05 -19.26
C THR A 12 1.38 -6.05 -20.18
N THR A 13 0.95 -4.79 -20.19
CA THR A 13 1.50 -3.75 -21.09
C THR A 13 2.60 -2.91 -20.43
N THR A 14 2.75 -2.98 -19.10
CA THR A 14 3.71 -2.16 -18.37
C THR A 14 5.16 -2.59 -18.64
N ILE A 15 5.99 -1.64 -19.06
CA ILE A 15 7.44 -1.82 -19.30
C ILE A 15 8.29 -1.58 -18.05
N GLY A 16 7.72 -0.94 -17.02
CA GLY A 16 8.40 -0.63 -15.76
C GLY A 16 8.80 -1.90 -14.98
N SER A 17 9.87 -1.78 -14.19
CA SER A 17 10.29 -2.81 -13.23
C SER A 17 9.41 -2.82 -11.98
N ILE A 18 8.92 -1.65 -11.57
CA ILE A 18 8.02 -1.45 -10.43
C ILE A 18 6.64 -1.07 -10.96
N VAL A 19 5.61 -1.72 -10.44
CA VAL A 19 4.21 -1.42 -10.71
C VAL A 19 3.58 -0.86 -9.45
N ILE A 20 2.89 0.27 -9.59
CA ILE A 20 2.17 0.93 -8.50
C ILE A 20 0.67 0.87 -8.82
N SER A 21 -0.12 0.33 -7.89
CA SER A 21 -1.58 0.37 -7.94
C SER A 21 -2.08 1.62 -7.23
N LEU A 22 -2.99 2.35 -7.89
CA LEU A 22 -3.62 3.55 -7.35
C LEU A 22 -5.10 3.57 -7.75
N ASP A 23 -5.99 3.88 -6.81
CA ASP A 23 -7.40 4.12 -7.12
C ASP A 23 -7.61 5.57 -7.61
N SER A 24 -8.56 5.77 -8.52
CA SER A 24 -8.75 7.06 -9.22
C SER A 24 -9.20 8.22 -8.32
N ASP A 25 -9.69 7.91 -7.13
CA ASP A 25 -10.15 8.87 -6.11
C ASP A 25 -9.10 9.09 -4.99
N SER A 26 -7.92 8.49 -5.10
CA SER A 26 -6.84 8.67 -4.14
C SER A 26 -6.04 9.95 -4.43
N VAL A 27 -5.82 10.75 -3.39
CA VAL A 27 -4.91 11.91 -3.44
C VAL A 27 -3.61 11.53 -2.77
N LEU A 28 -2.49 11.75 -3.46
CA LEU A 28 -1.16 11.49 -2.94
C LEU A 28 -0.50 12.76 -2.42
N GLU A 29 0.28 12.61 -1.36
CA GLU A 29 1.24 13.64 -0.96
C GLU A 29 2.42 13.65 -1.95
N LYS A 30 3.11 14.78 -2.02
CA LYS A 30 4.23 15.01 -2.96
C LYS A 30 5.28 13.89 -2.92
N ASP A 31 5.57 13.37 -1.74
CA ASP A 31 6.62 12.36 -1.53
C ASP A 31 6.09 10.92 -1.45
N SER A 32 4.77 10.69 -1.59
CA SER A 32 4.17 9.36 -1.41
C SER A 32 4.76 8.29 -2.35
N LEU A 33 4.94 8.63 -3.64
CA LEU A 33 5.53 7.70 -4.62
C LEU A 33 6.99 7.38 -4.30
N ARG A 34 7.75 8.36 -3.80
CA ARG A 34 9.14 8.15 -3.41
C ARG A 34 9.21 7.25 -2.18
N ASN A 35 8.37 7.50 -1.20
CA ASN A 35 8.35 6.78 0.07
C ASN A 35 7.92 5.32 -0.10
N ILE A 36 6.95 5.03 -0.97
CA ILE A 36 6.50 3.65 -1.20
C ILE A 36 7.54 2.83 -1.98
N VAL A 37 8.32 3.47 -2.85
CA VAL A 37 9.36 2.80 -3.67
C VAL A 37 10.69 2.66 -2.91
N SER A 38 11.03 3.62 -2.06
CA SER A 38 12.27 3.67 -1.28
C SER A 38 12.69 2.32 -0.67
N PRO A 39 11.86 1.63 0.14
CA PRO A 39 12.26 0.37 0.76
C PRO A 39 12.53 -0.76 -0.25
N MET A 40 11.87 -0.76 -1.41
CA MET A 40 12.13 -1.76 -2.47
C MET A 40 13.51 -1.56 -3.11
N ILE A 41 13.96 -0.31 -3.24
CA ILE A 41 15.26 0.00 -3.82
C ILE A 41 16.39 -0.23 -2.82
N HIS A 42 16.15 0.07 -1.54
CA HIS A 42 17.16 -0.10 -0.49
C HIS A 42 17.35 -1.57 -0.07
N ASP A 43 16.30 -2.38 -0.11
CA ASP A 43 16.37 -3.81 0.20
C ASP A 43 15.80 -4.66 -0.96
N PRO A 44 16.65 -5.34 -1.74
CA PRO A 44 16.23 -6.19 -2.85
C PRO A 44 15.33 -7.37 -2.46
N VAL A 45 15.24 -7.72 -1.16
CA VAL A 45 14.35 -8.78 -0.66
C VAL A 45 12.91 -8.31 -0.55
N VAL A 46 12.67 -6.99 -0.48
CA VAL A 46 11.32 -6.43 -0.40
C VAL A 46 10.62 -6.61 -1.75
N GLY A 47 9.69 -7.58 -1.79
CA GLY A 47 8.92 -7.92 -2.99
C GLY A 47 7.83 -6.89 -3.34
N ALA A 48 7.23 -6.29 -2.31
CA ALA A 48 6.15 -5.32 -2.44
C ALA A 48 5.99 -4.51 -1.15
N VAL A 49 5.33 -3.36 -1.26
CA VAL A 49 5.12 -2.40 -0.17
C VAL A 49 3.65 -1.98 -0.16
N ALA A 50 3.03 -2.07 1.02
CA ALA A 50 1.68 -1.58 1.25
C ALA A 50 1.72 -0.10 1.64
N GLY A 51 0.95 0.74 0.95
CA GLY A 51 0.80 2.15 1.30
C GLY A 51 -0.15 2.35 2.49
N HIS A 52 0.06 3.45 3.21
CA HIS A 52 -0.87 3.92 4.24
C HIS A 52 -2.05 4.65 3.58
N LEU A 53 -3.27 4.40 4.08
CA LEU A 53 -4.50 5.00 3.57
C LEU A 53 -5.20 5.76 4.71
N ALA A 54 -5.63 6.98 4.45
CA ALA A 54 -6.39 7.79 5.40
C ALA A 54 -7.55 8.52 4.70
N SER A 55 -8.61 8.82 5.43
CA SER A 55 -9.75 9.57 4.89
C SER A 55 -9.49 11.07 4.94
N LEU A 56 -9.69 11.76 3.81
CA LEU A 56 -9.47 13.21 3.72
C LEU A 56 -10.63 14.05 4.32
N ASN A 57 -11.80 13.44 4.54
CA ASN A 57 -13.03 14.14 4.89
C ASN A 57 -13.28 14.30 6.40
N VAL A 58 -12.23 14.24 7.22
CA VAL A 58 -12.34 14.29 8.70
C VAL A 58 -12.40 15.71 9.29
N SER A 59 -12.12 16.74 8.47
CA SER A 59 -12.10 18.15 8.87
C SER A 59 -13.46 18.81 8.69
N SER A 60 -14.35 18.63 9.66
CA SER A 60 -15.56 19.46 9.81
C SER A 60 -15.66 20.00 11.23
N HIS A 61 -16.05 21.27 11.35
CA HIS A 61 -16.04 22.04 12.60
C HIS A 61 -17.16 21.66 13.57
N ASN A 62 -18.13 20.84 13.15
CA ASN A 62 -19.28 20.45 13.98
C ASN A 62 -19.19 18.98 14.38
N ILE A 63 -18.77 18.73 15.63
CA ILE A 63 -18.49 17.40 16.18
C ILE A 63 -19.75 16.51 16.30
N PHE A 64 -20.94 17.10 16.43
CA PHE A 64 -22.18 16.37 16.66
C PHE A 64 -23.02 16.13 15.40
N SER A 65 -22.59 16.60 14.23
CA SER A 65 -23.28 16.34 12.97
C SER A 65 -22.94 14.95 12.42
N LEU A 66 -23.94 14.20 11.95
CA LEU A 66 -23.73 12.91 11.26
C LEU A 66 -22.77 13.04 10.07
N ALA A 67 -22.80 14.17 9.37
CA ALA A 67 -21.89 14.45 8.25
C ALA A 67 -20.41 14.56 8.66
N CYS A 68 -20.12 14.78 9.95
CA CYS A 68 -18.76 14.80 10.50
C CYS A 68 -18.41 13.48 11.20
N LEU A 69 -19.38 12.89 11.91
CA LEU A 69 -19.17 11.64 12.64
C LEU A 69 -18.89 10.46 11.70
N LEU A 70 -19.62 10.35 10.59
CA LEU A 70 -19.47 9.23 9.66
C LEU A 70 -18.06 9.17 9.01
N PRO A 71 -17.50 10.26 8.45
CA PRO A 71 -16.13 10.25 7.95
C PRO A 71 -15.09 9.90 9.01
N ARG A 72 -15.25 10.36 10.26
CA ARG A 72 -14.33 10.05 11.37
C ARG A 72 -14.39 8.59 11.78
N LEU A 73 -15.59 8.02 11.89
CA LEU A 73 -15.75 6.59 12.15
C LEU A 73 -15.15 5.76 11.01
N LEU A 74 -15.38 6.17 9.77
CA LEU A 74 -14.80 5.51 8.60
C LEU A 74 -13.26 5.55 8.63
N ASP A 75 -12.66 6.68 8.99
CA ASP A 75 -11.21 6.83 9.15
C ASP A 75 -10.65 5.89 10.23
N ILE A 76 -11.32 5.81 11.38
CA ILE A 76 -10.97 4.84 12.45
C ILE A 76 -11.04 3.40 11.93
N VAL A 77 -12.07 3.06 11.15
CA VAL A 77 -12.18 1.70 10.56
C VAL A 77 -11.05 1.45 9.56
N TYR A 78 -10.70 2.41 8.71
CA TYR A 78 -9.56 2.28 7.79
C TYR A 78 -8.25 2.04 8.54
N GLU A 79 -8.02 2.79 9.62
CA GLU A 79 -6.84 2.62 10.45
C GLU A 79 -6.83 1.24 11.13
N HIS A 80 -7.93 0.89 11.81
CA HIS A 80 -7.98 -0.30 12.65
C HIS A 80 -8.01 -1.61 11.86
N VAL A 81 -8.78 -1.67 10.77
CA VAL A 81 -8.91 -2.88 9.95
C VAL A 81 -7.84 -2.94 8.87
N GLY A 82 -7.41 -1.77 8.38
CA GLY A 82 -6.45 -1.67 7.29
C GLY A 82 -5.02 -1.52 7.79
N ASN A 83 -4.68 -0.36 8.34
CA ASN A 83 -3.29 0.04 8.57
C ASN A 83 -2.64 -0.67 9.78
N LEU A 84 -3.32 -0.76 10.92
CA LEU A 84 -2.80 -1.40 12.15
C LEU A 84 -2.35 -2.86 11.95
N PRO A 85 -3.16 -3.78 11.38
CA PRO A 85 -2.69 -5.15 11.18
C PRO A 85 -1.54 -5.22 10.18
N ARG A 86 -1.52 -4.35 9.16
CA ARG A 86 -0.42 -4.32 8.19
C ARG A 86 0.88 -3.79 8.80
N THR A 87 0.82 -2.79 9.68
CA THR A 87 2.00 -2.30 10.39
C THR A 87 2.53 -3.34 11.38
N ALA A 88 1.65 -4.05 12.09
CA ALA A 88 2.03 -5.16 12.96
C ALA A 88 2.70 -6.30 12.17
N LEU A 89 2.12 -6.74 11.05
CA LEU A 89 2.73 -7.77 10.20
C LEU A 89 4.03 -7.28 9.53
N SER A 90 4.09 -6.01 9.15
CA SER A 90 5.30 -5.43 8.57
C SER A 90 6.46 -5.43 9.56
N ALA A 91 6.21 -5.39 10.87
CA ALA A 91 7.25 -5.57 11.89
C ALA A 91 7.83 -7.00 11.88
N GLU A 92 7.02 -7.99 11.49
CA GLU A 92 7.45 -9.38 11.25
C GLU A 92 8.07 -9.58 9.85
N GLY A 93 8.13 -8.52 9.03
CA GLY A 93 8.79 -8.53 7.73
C GLY A 93 7.91 -8.97 6.55
N PHE A 94 6.59 -9.06 6.72
CA PHE A 94 5.67 -9.36 5.61
C PHE A 94 4.32 -8.68 5.76
N VAL A 95 3.53 -8.63 4.69
CA VAL A 95 2.11 -8.23 4.75
C VAL A 95 1.29 -9.24 3.95
N THR A 96 0.11 -9.59 4.45
CA THR A 96 -0.76 -10.59 3.79
C THR A 96 -1.63 -9.98 2.70
N ILE A 97 -1.92 -8.68 2.79
CA ILE A 97 -2.82 -7.96 1.88
C ILE A 97 -2.17 -6.64 1.46
N LEU A 98 -2.06 -6.43 0.15
CA LEU A 98 -1.72 -5.14 -0.43
C LEU A 98 -3.01 -4.35 -0.69
N PRO A 99 -3.11 -3.08 -0.25
CA PRO A 99 -4.26 -2.25 -0.57
C PRO A 99 -4.31 -1.96 -2.07
N GLY A 100 -5.47 -2.15 -2.68
CA GLY A 100 -5.67 -1.81 -4.10
C GLY A 100 -5.53 -0.31 -4.38
N ALA A 101 -5.86 0.53 -3.39
CA ALA A 101 -5.85 1.98 -3.51
C ALA A 101 -4.46 2.61 -3.51
N PHE A 102 -3.47 1.99 -2.84
CA PHE A 102 -2.09 2.48 -2.88
C PHE A 102 -1.07 1.39 -2.49
N SER A 103 -0.51 0.69 -3.47
CA SER A 103 0.52 -0.34 -3.25
C SER A 103 1.57 -0.33 -4.35
N ALA A 104 2.79 -0.78 -4.04
CA ALA A 104 3.87 -0.93 -5.01
C ALA A 104 4.43 -2.36 -4.95
N GLY A 105 4.83 -2.89 -6.11
CA GLY A 105 5.42 -4.22 -6.19
C GLY A 105 6.28 -4.39 -7.44
N TRP A 106 7.21 -5.33 -7.38
CA TRP A 106 8.00 -5.68 -8.55
C TRP A 106 7.14 -6.38 -9.59
N ARG A 107 7.28 -6.00 -10.86
CA ARG A 107 6.63 -6.70 -11.98
C ARG A 107 7.11 -8.15 -12.07
N SER A 108 8.39 -8.37 -11.77
CA SER A 108 9.03 -9.68 -11.68
C SER A 108 9.92 -9.68 -10.45
N ILE A 109 9.82 -10.73 -9.63
CA ILE A 109 10.60 -10.88 -8.39
C ILE A 109 12.10 -10.67 -8.72
N PRO A 110 12.77 -9.69 -8.10
CA PRO A 110 14.21 -9.54 -8.22
C PRO A 110 14.88 -10.82 -7.73
N ARG A 111 15.89 -11.31 -8.43
CA ARG A 111 16.65 -12.46 -7.93
C ARG A 111 17.31 -12.05 -6.60
N PRO A 112 17.08 -12.79 -5.50
CA PRO A 112 17.81 -12.52 -4.28
C PRO A 112 19.31 -12.71 -4.55
N PRO A 113 20.20 -11.89 -3.96
CA PRO A 113 21.64 -12.09 -4.08
C PRO A 113 22.02 -13.47 -3.52
N SER A 114 23.02 -14.12 -4.13
CA SER A 114 23.38 -15.54 -3.87
C SER A 114 23.85 -15.81 -2.44
N THR A 115 24.03 -14.79 -1.62
CA THR A 115 24.63 -14.85 -0.27
C THR A 115 23.65 -14.58 0.86
N TYR A 116 22.33 -14.55 0.63
CA TYR A 116 21.39 -14.30 1.72
C TYR A 116 21.40 -15.45 2.75
N PRO A 117 21.75 -15.19 4.02
CA PRO A 117 21.56 -16.19 5.06
C PRO A 117 20.05 -16.41 5.21
N ARG A 118 19.61 -17.67 5.16
CA ARG A 118 18.26 -18.02 5.59
C ARG A 118 18.16 -17.56 7.05
N ARG A 119 17.31 -16.57 7.34
CA ARG A 119 17.02 -16.19 8.73
C ARG A 119 16.57 -17.47 9.45
N GLY A 120 17.47 -18.01 10.27
CA GLY A 120 17.18 -19.11 11.18
C GLY A 120 16.35 -18.57 12.34
N ASN A 121 15.36 -19.36 12.74
CA ASN A 121 14.59 -19.16 13.96
C ASN A 121 15.53 -18.91 15.15
N GLY A 122 15.33 -17.79 15.83
CA GLY A 122 15.80 -17.52 17.19
C GLY A 122 14.61 -17.20 18.05
#